data_AF-A0A285LXC9-F1
#
_entry.id   AF-A0A285LXC9-F1
#
_cell.length_a   1.000
_cell.length_b   1.000
_cell.length_c   1.000
_cell.angle_alpha   90.00
_cell.angle_beta   90.00
_cell.angle_gamma   90.00
#
_symmetry.space_group_name_H-M   'P 1'
#
loop_
_entity.id
_entity.type
_entity.pdbx_description
1 polymer ?
#
loop_
_entity_poly.entity_id
_entity_poly.type
_entity_poly.pdbx_seq_one_letter_code
_entity_poly.pdbx_strand_id
1 'polypeptide(L)'
;MTTTTAPTTTASTLGIDLGLLVLRLALGLTMAAHGAQKLFGWFGGNGLDRTAAFFTSQGYPAGKAAAILAGASEAFGGLAVAIGLFTPLGAAAILGVMINAIAVKWGGGFFGEKGGIEYEVLIACSAAAIALTGPGRFAVDSALPFLRPYRVAYGFAAIALGLITAAIVLLVRD
;
A
#
# COMPACT_ATOMS: atom_id res chain seq x y z
N MET A 1 -14.48 34.16 38.31
CA MET A 1 -15.18 33.51 37.19
C MET A 1 -14.21 32.48 36.59
N THR A 2 -14.28 31.23 37.06
CA THR A 2 -13.40 30.13 36.64
C THR A 2 -14.05 29.39 35.47
N THR A 3 -13.56 29.62 34.25
CA THR A 3 -13.94 28.82 33.08
C THR A 3 -13.17 27.50 33.12
N THR A 4 -13.85 26.44 33.56
CA THR A 4 -13.38 25.06 33.46
C THR A 4 -13.42 24.61 32.00
N THR A 5 -12.27 24.45 31.36
CA THR A 5 -12.16 23.82 30.03
C THR A 5 -12.37 22.31 30.17
N ALA A 6 -13.43 21.78 29.54
CA ALA A 6 -13.74 20.35 29.55
C ALA A 6 -12.66 19.52 28.80
N PRO A 7 -12.27 18.33 29.30
CA PRO A 7 -11.34 17.44 28.62
C PRO A 7 -12.09 16.58 27.60
N THR A 8 -12.37 17.10 26.41
CA THR A 8 -13.15 16.37 25.37
C THR A 8 -12.26 15.74 24.28
N THR A 9 -10.96 16.02 24.27
CA THR A 9 -10.12 15.74 23.08
C THR A 9 -9.58 14.30 22.99
N THR A 10 -9.35 13.60 24.12
CA THR A 10 -8.55 12.35 24.12
C THR A 10 -9.34 11.10 23.70
N ALA A 11 -10.64 11.04 24.00
CA ALA A 11 -11.46 9.86 23.66
C ALA A 11 -11.88 9.86 22.17
N SER A 12 -12.10 11.04 21.58
CA SER A 12 -12.47 11.18 20.16
C SER A 12 -11.33 10.81 19.21
N THR A 13 -10.08 11.03 19.61
CA THR A 13 -8.89 10.68 18.82
C THR A 13 -8.52 9.20 18.93
N LEU A 14 -8.76 8.57 20.08
CA LEU A 14 -8.53 7.14 20.31
C LEU A 14 -9.24 6.25 19.28
N GLY A 15 -10.52 6.54 18.98
CA GLY A 15 -11.28 5.75 18.00
C GLY A 15 -10.67 5.84 16.59
N ILE A 16 -10.28 7.03 16.18
CA ILE A 16 -9.60 7.28 14.88
C ILE A 16 -8.27 6.51 14.84
N ASP A 17 -7.47 6.61 15.90
CA ASP A 17 -6.17 5.94 16.00
C ASP A 17 -6.27 4.41 15.94
N LEU A 18 -7.27 3.84 16.61
CA LEU A 18 -7.55 2.40 16.56
C LEU A 18 -8.04 1.99 15.17
N GLY A 19 -8.92 2.79 14.55
CA GLY A 19 -9.38 2.55 13.18
C GLY A 19 -8.23 2.55 12.18
N LEU A 20 -7.31 3.51 12.28
CA LEU A 20 -6.10 3.57 11.47
C LEU A 20 -5.17 2.38 11.72
N LEU A 21 -5.02 1.94 12.97
CA LEU A 21 -4.24 0.74 13.29
C LEU A 21 -4.84 -0.50 12.63
N VAL A 22 -6.15 -0.71 12.74
CA VAL A 22 -6.85 -1.84 12.10
C VAL A 22 -6.68 -1.78 10.59
N LEU A 23 -6.89 -0.62 9.97
CA LEU A 23 -6.73 -0.44 8.53
C LEU A 23 -5.28 -0.71 8.08
N ARG A 24 -4.28 -0.23 8.83
CA ARG A 24 -2.86 -0.48 8.56
C ARG A 24 -2.51 -1.96 8.65
N LEU A 25 -2.96 -2.65 9.70
CA LEU A 25 -2.68 -4.07 9.86
C LEU A 25 -3.35 -4.90 8.77
N ALA A 26 -4.63 -4.63 8.45
CA ALA A 26 -5.34 -5.32 7.40
C ALA A 26 -4.68 -5.10 6.03
N LEU A 27 -4.52 -3.84 5.61
CA LEU A 27 -3.90 -3.51 4.33
C LEU A 27 -2.46 -4.04 4.26
N GLY A 28 -1.65 -3.70 5.27
CA GLY A 28 -0.22 -3.98 5.26
C GLY A 28 0.10 -5.46 5.29
N LEU A 29 -0.58 -6.25 6.14
CA LEU A 29 -0.33 -7.69 6.21
C LEU A 29 -0.88 -8.43 4.99
N THR A 30 -2.01 -8.00 4.43
CA THR A 30 -2.51 -8.53 3.15
C THR A 30 -1.50 -8.31 2.04
N MET A 31 -0.97 -7.09 1.89
CA MET A 31 0.05 -6.81 0.88
C MET A 31 1.35 -7.56 1.16
N ALA A 32 1.75 -7.68 2.42
CA ALA A 32 2.93 -8.46 2.79
C ALA A 32 2.79 -9.95 2.39
N ALA A 33 1.60 -10.52 2.57
CA ALA A 33 1.29 -11.89 2.16
C ALA A 33 1.32 -12.04 0.63
N HIS A 34 0.76 -11.10 -0.13
CA HIS A 34 0.85 -11.09 -1.60
C HIS A 34 2.31 -11.00 -2.09
N GLY A 35 3.12 -10.15 -1.47
CA GLY A 35 4.54 -10.06 -1.78
C GLY A 35 5.29 -11.36 -1.47
N ALA A 36 4.99 -12.00 -0.34
CA ALA A 36 5.56 -13.30 0.03
C ALA A 36 5.14 -14.43 -0.93
N GLN A 37 3.89 -14.41 -1.41
CA GLN A 37 3.42 -15.32 -2.47
C GLN A 37 4.22 -15.15 -3.75
N LYS A 38 4.52 -13.91 -4.16
CA LYS A 38 5.28 -13.59 -5.37
C LYS A 38 6.76 -13.95 -5.24
N LEU A 39 7.40 -13.59 -4.13
CA LEU A 39 8.85 -13.77 -3.95
C LEU A 39 9.23 -15.19 -3.53
N PHE A 40 8.48 -15.78 -2.59
CA PHE A 40 8.88 -17.00 -1.89
C PHE A 40 7.91 -18.17 -2.11
N GLY A 41 6.78 -17.95 -2.78
CA GLY A 41 5.76 -19.00 -2.97
C GLY A 41 5.05 -19.41 -1.68
N TRP A 42 5.16 -18.60 -0.62
CA TRP A 42 4.48 -18.84 0.65
C TRP A 42 2.97 -18.83 0.47
N PHE A 43 2.24 -19.45 1.41
CA PHE A 43 0.77 -19.50 1.37
C PHE A 43 0.19 -20.07 0.06
N GLY A 44 0.89 -21.05 -0.54
CA GLY A 44 0.49 -21.65 -1.82
C GLY A 44 0.67 -20.73 -3.04
N GLY A 45 1.48 -19.67 -2.91
CA GLY A 45 1.71 -18.68 -3.95
C GLY A 45 2.46 -19.20 -5.18
N ASN A 46 2.58 -18.32 -6.17
CA ASN A 46 3.24 -18.64 -7.44
C ASN A 46 4.76 -18.82 -7.30
N GLY A 47 5.38 -18.11 -6.34
CA GLY A 47 6.83 -18.02 -6.27
C GLY A 47 7.41 -17.22 -7.43
N LEU A 48 8.72 -16.97 -7.36
CA LEU A 48 9.34 -15.96 -8.21
C LEU A 48 9.27 -16.31 -9.70
N ASP A 49 9.56 -17.56 -10.07
CA ASP A 49 9.67 -17.94 -11.49
C ASP A 49 8.31 -17.94 -12.20
N ARG A 50 7.25 -18.46 -11.56
CA ARG A 50 5.88 -18.39 -12.13
C ARG A 50 5.36 -16.96 -12.16
N THR A 51 5.68 -16.15 -11.15
CA THR A 51 5.34 -14.73 -11.14
C THR A 51 6.06 -14.00 -12.28
N ALA A 52 7.34 -14.28 -12.52
CA ALA A 52 8.10 -13.72 -13.63
C ALA A 52 7.49 -14.08 -14.99
N ALA A 53 7.11 -15.35 -15.18
CA ALA A 53 6.43 -15.81 -16.39
C ALA A 53 5.08 -15.10 -16.59
N PHE A 54 4.33 -14.86 -15.51
CA PHE A 54 3.10 -14.06 -15.55
C PHE A 54 3.37 -12.63 -16.00
N PHE A 55 4.35 -11.93 -15.41
CA PHE A 55 4.68 -10.57 -15.85
C PHE A 55 5.07 -10.52 -17.33
N THR A 56 5.89 -11.47 -17.81
CA THR A 56 6.21 -11.57 -19.23
C THR A 56 4.96 -11.77 -20.09
N SER A 57 4.01 -12.62 -19.67
CA SER A 57 2.77 -12.85 -20.41
C SER A 57 1.82 -11.64 -20.42
N GLN A 58 2.01 -10.68 -19.51
CA GLN A 58 1.25 -9.43 -19.44
C GLN A 58 1.93 -8.25 -20.17
N GLY A 59 2.99 -8.50 -20.95
CA GLY A 59 3.67 -7.48 -21.75
C GLY A 59 4.82 -6.76 -21.05
N TYR A 60 5.27 -7.23 -19.88
CA TYR A 60 6.44 -6.63 -19.23
C TYR A 60 7.74 -7.21 -19.80
N PRO A 61 8.63 -6.41 -20.39
CA PRO A 61 9.80 -6.90 -21.13
C PRO A 61 10.83 -7.60 -20.25
N ALA A 62 10.90 -7.21 -18.97
CA ALA A 62 11.78 -7.82 -17.96
C ALA A 62 10.97 -8.51 -16.86
N GLY A 63 10.23 -9.57 -17.20
CA GLY A 63 9.29 -10.24 -16.28
C GLY A 63 9.87 -10.61 -14.92
N LYS A 64 11.12 -11.10 -14.85
CA LYS A 64 11.78 -11.39 -13.56
C LYS A 64 12.06 -10.14 -12.73
N ALA A 65 12.51 -9.06 -13.35
CA ALA A 65 12.73 -7.80 -12.66
C ALA A 65 11.40 -7.20 -12.17
N ALA A 66 10.35 -7.25 -13.00
CA ALA A 66 9.00 -6.83 -12.64
C ALA A 66 8.44 -7.66 -11.47
N ALA A 67 8.63 -8.98 -11.48
CA ALA A 67 8.22 -9.86 -10.39
C ALA A 67 8.95 -9.56 -9.07
N ILE A 68 10.26 -9.33 -9.11
CA ILE A 68 11.04 -8.93 -7.92
C ILE A 68 10.55 -7.57 -7.41
N LEU A 69 10.40 -6.59 -8.31
CA LEU A 69 10.01 -5.23 -7.94
C LEU A 69 8.60 -5.20 -7.33
N ALA A 70 7.63 -5.86 -7.96
CA ALA A 70 6.27 -5.96 -7.45
C ALA A 70 6.26 -6.73 -6.12
N GLY A 71 6.88 -7.92 -6.08
CA GLY A 71 6.94 -8.74 -4.88
C GLY A 71 7.60 -8.03 -3.69
N ALA A 72 8.72 -7.34 -3.91
CA ALA A 72 9.43 -6.58 -2.88
C ALA A 72 8.62 -5.35 -2.43
N SER A 73 8.00 -4.64 -3.38
CA SER A 73 7.16 -3.47 -3.08
C SER A 73 5.94 -3.84 -2.25
N GLU A 74 5.28 -4.96 -2.56
CA GLU A 74 4.16 -5.50 -1.78
C GLU A 74 4.62 -6.02 -0.41
N ALA A 75 5.71 -6.80 -0.37
CA ALA A 75 6.23 -7.39 0.87
C ALA A 75 6.68 -6.31 1.86
N PHE A 76 7.65 -5.50 1.46
CA PHE A 76 8.26 -4.51 2.35
C PHE A 76 7.38 -3.28 2.51
N GLY A 77 6.66 -2.85 1.46
CA GLY A 77 5.68 -1.76 1.58
C GLY A 77 4.51 -2.15 2.48
N GLY A 78 4.03 -3.39 2.37
CA GLY A 78 3.01 -3.95 3.27
C GLY A 78 3.47 -3.99 4.73
N LEU A 79 4.65 -4.53 4.99
CA LEU A 79 5.22 -4.56 6.35
C LEU A 79 5.44 -3.16 6.92
N ALA A 80 5.98 -2.23 6.12
CA ALA A 80 6.18 -0.84 6.50
C ALA A 80 4.86 -0.17 6.91
N VAL A 81 3.78 -0.37 6.13
CA VAL A 81 2.44 0.13 6.48
C VAL A 81 1.90 -0.54 7.74
N ALA A 82 2.01 -1.87 7.86
CA ALA A 82 1.48 -2.62 9.00
C ALA A 82 2.07 -2.12 10.33
N ILE A 83 3.40 -2.04 10.42
CA ILE A 83 4.08 -1.57 11.64
C ILE A 83 4.01 -0.04 11.78
N GLY A 84 3.69 0.68 10.70
CA GLY A 84 3.67 2.13 10.67
C GLY A 84 5.08 2.71 10.73
N LEU A 85 5.99 2.20 9.90
CA LEU A 85 7.35 2.70 9.73
C LEU A 85 7.50 3.22 8.31
N PHE A 86 7.91 4.48 8.12
CA PHE A 86 7.96 5.13 6.81
C PHE A 86 6.63 4.98 6.04
N THR A 87 5.52 5.14 6.77
CA THR A 87 4.18 4.76 6.31
C THR A 87 3.78 5.36 4.96
N PRO A 88 4.06 6.65 4.65
CA PRO A 88 3.75 7.21 3.33
C PRO A 88 4.52 6.53 2.20
N LEU A 89 5.77 6.11 2.41
CA LEU A 89 6.56 5.40 1.40
C LEU A 89 6.03 3.98 1.15
N GLY A 90 5.66 3.27 2.23
CA GLY A 90 5.01 1.96 2.09
C GLY A 90 3.68 2.04 1.34
N ALA A 91 2.87 3.07 1.64
CA ALA A 91 1.62 3.34 0.93
C ALA A 91 1.85 3.69 -0.54
N ALA A 92 2.88 4.47 -0.87
CA ALA A 92 3.26 4.77 -2.25
C ALA A 92 3.64 3.50 -3.05
N ALA A 93 4.38 2.58 -2.43
CA ALA A 93 4.76 1.32 -3.04
C ALA A 93 3.53 0.44 -3.35
N ILE A 94 2.61 0.29 -2.39
CA ILE A 94 1.35 -0.45 -2.57
C ILE A 94 0.52 0.19 -3.69
N LEU A 95 0.36 1.52 -3.65
CA LEU A 95 -0.41 2.26 -4.65
C LEU A 95 0.15 2.03 -6.06
N GLY A 96 1.47 2.12 -6.23
CA GLY A 96 2.11 1.93 -7.52
C GLY A 96 1.90 0.52 -8.11
N VAL A 97 1.96 -0.50 -7.26
CA VAL A 97 1.68 -1.90 -7.67
C VAL A 97 0.20 -2.07 -8.03
N MET A 98 -0.73 -1.49 -7.26
CA MET A 98 -2.16 -1.58 -7.57
C MET A 98 -2.53 -0.90 -8.89
N ILE A 99 -1.92 0.23 -9.23
CA ILE A 99 -2.14 0.88 -10.53
C ILE A 99 -1.71 -0.05 -11.68
N ASN A 100 -0.57 -0.73 -11.55
CA ASN A 100 -0.11 -1.71 -12.54
C ASN A 100 -1.05 -2.92 -12.62
N ALA A 101 -1.54 -3.41 -11.48
CA ALA A 101 -2.51 -4.51 -11.43
C ALA A 101 -3.86 -4.12 -12.07
N ILE A 102 -4.35 -2.90 -11.83
CA ILE A 102 -5.54 -2.34 -12.48
C ILE A 102 -5.35 -2.29 -14.00
N ALA A 103 -4.20 -1.81 -14.46
CA ALA A 103 -3.90 -1.75 -15.89
C ALA A 103 -3.84 -3.14 -16.55
N VAL A 104 -3.42 -4.17 -15.82
CA VAL A 104 -3.45 -5.57 -16.29
C VAL A 104 -4.89 -6.09 -16.39
N LYS A 105 -5.77 -5.71 -15.47
CA LYS A 105 -7.14 -6.23 -15.36
C LYS A 105 -8.23 -5.33 -15.98
N TRP A 106 -7.86 -4.21 -16.60
CA TRP A 106 -8.78 -3.16 -17.08
C TRP A 106 -9.88 -3.64 -18.04
N GLY A 107 -9.67 -4.76 -18.76
CA GLY A 107 -10.67 -5.38 -19.65
C GLY A 107 -11.69 -6.30 -18.97
N GLY A 108 -11.48 -6.70 -17.71
CA GLY A 108 -12.33 -7.64 -16.99
C GLY A 108 -13.60 -7.03 -16.36
N GLY A 109 -13.81 -5.72 -16.54
CA GLY A 109 -14.86 -4.97 -15.87
C GLY A 109 -14.53 -4.64 -14.40
N PHE A 110 -15.54 -4.31 -13.60
CA PHE A 110 -15.35 -3.92 -12.21
C PHE A 110 -15.24 -5.13 -11.27
N PHE A 111 -16.21 -6.04 -11.29
CA PHE A 111 -16.33 -7.10 -10.30
C PHE A 111 -15.25 -8.20 -10.44
N GLY A 112 -14.65 -8.58 -9.32
CA GLY A 112 -13.52 -9.53 -9.28
C GLY A 112 -13.84 -10.93 -9.80
N GLU A 113 -15.10 -11.37 -9.70
CA GLU A 113 -15.57 -12.68 -10.19
C GLU A 113 -15.30 -12.91 -11.68
N LYS A 114 -15.28 -11.81 -12.45
CA LYS A 114 -15.02 -11.82 -13.90
C LYS A 114 -13.59 -11.39 -14.24
N GLY A 115 -12.70 -11.36 -13.24
CA GLY A 115 -11.35 -10.84 -13.39
C GLY A 115 -11.26 -9.31 -13.35
N GLY A 116 -12.26 -8.62 -12.80
CA GLY A 116 -12.30 -7.16 -12.70
C GLY A 116 -11.41 -6.54 -11.63
N ILE A 117 -11.41 -5.20 -11.54
CA ILE A 117 -10.47 -4.37 -10.77
C ILE A 117 -10.91 -3.98 -9.35
N GLU A 118 -12.08 -4.41 -8.90
CA GLU A 118 -12.71 -3.99 -7.63
C GLU A 118 -11.75 -4.09 -6.43
N TYR A 119 -11.06 -5.21 -6.30
CA TYR A 119 -10.15 -5.46 -5.18
C TYR A 119 -8.92 -4.55 -5.23
N GLU A 120 -8.32 -4.38 -6.41
CA GLU A 120 -7.16 -3.53 -6.60
C GLU A 120 -7.50 -2.05 -6.33
N VAL A 121 -8.68 -1.60 -6.76
CA VAL A 121 -9.18 -0.25 -6.49
C VAL A 121 -9.37 -0.03 -4.98
N LEU A 122 -9.95 -1.01 -4.28
CA LEU A 122 -10.13 -0.93 -2.83
C LEU A 122 -8.79 -0.80 -2.08
N ILE A 123 -7.80 -1.60 -2.47
CA ILE A 123 -6.45 -1.54 -1.89
C ILE A 123 -5.77 -0.19 -2.22
N ALA A 124 -5.86 0.26 -3.47
CA ALA A 124 -5.29 1.55 -3.89
C ALA A 124 -5.87 2.73 -3.11
N CYS A 125 -7.20 2.77 -2.97
CA CYS A 125 -7.89 3.78 -2.18
C CYS A 125 -7.53 3.71 -0.69
N SER A 126 -7.38 2.50 -0.13
CA SER A 126 -6.95 2.31 1.26
C SER A 126 -5.52 2.79 1.48
N ALA A 127 -4.61 2.52 0.54
CA ALA A 127 -3.25 3.02 0.58
C ALA A 127 -3.21 4.55 0.48
N ALA A 128 -3.98 5.15 -0.42
CA ALA A 128 -4.09 6.61 -0.52
C ALA A 128 -4.68 7.24 0.75
N ALA A 129 -5.68 6.61 1.35
CA ALA A 129 -6.25 7.05 2.62
C ALA A 129 -5.19 7.07 3.73
N ILE A 130 -4.46 5.96 3.93
CA ILE A 130 -3.35 5.89 4.91
C ILE A 130 -2.27 6.92 4.59
N ALA A 131 -1.92 7.08 3.30
CA ALA A 131 -0.94 8.06 2.87
C ALA A 131 -1.38 9.46 3.29
N LEU A 132 -2.65 9.84 3.16
CA LEU A 132 -3.16 11.17 3.51
C LEU A 132 -3.35 11.38 5.01
N THR A 133 -3.97 10.42 5.70
CA THR A 133 -4.25 10.49 7.14
C THR A 133 -2.99 10.37 7.99
N GLY A 134 -1.94 9.76 7.44
CA GLY A 134 -0.74 9.43 8.16
C GLY A 134 -0.87 8.16 9.00
N PRO A 135 0.15 7.86 9.81
CA PRO A 135 0.33 6.54 10.40
C PRO A 135 -0.50 6.30 11.69
N GLY A 136 -1.06 7.35 12.29
CA GLY A 136 -1.76 7.28 13.57
C GLY A 136 -0.82 7.03 14.76
N ARG A 137 -1.32 7.16 16.00
CA ARG A 137 -0.46 7.15 17.19
C ARG A 137 0.24 5.82 17.51
N PHE A 138 -0.32 4.70 17.03
CA PHE A 138 0.20 3.34 17.29
C PHE A 138 1.21 2.88 16.23
N ALA A 139 1.83 3.81 15.55
CA ALA A 139 2.85 3.54 14.54
C ALA A 139 4.24 3.66 15.15
N VAL A 140 5.18 2.85 14.66
CA VAL A 140 6.60 2.98 15.05
C VAL A 140 7.14 4.38 14.75
N ASP A 141 6.67 5.03 13.69
CA ASP A 141 6.95 6.44 13.36
C ASP A 141 6.68 7.38 14.54
N SER A 142 5.68 7.10 15.38
CA SER A 142 5.31 7.92 16.54
C SER A 142 6.31 7.81 17.71
N ALA A 143 7.08 6.73 17.76
CA ALA A 143 8.13 6.50 18.75
C ALA A 143 9.47 7.14 18.35
N LEU A 144 9.63 7.51 17.06
CA LEU A 144 10.86 8.09 16.51
C LEU A 144 10.73 9.62 16.41
N PRO A 145 11.50 10.42 17.18
CA PRO A 145 11.33 11.89 17.26
C PRO A 145 11.44 12.62 15.92
N PHE A 146 12.24 12.10 14.99
CA PHE A 146 12.48 12.70 13.67
C PHE A 146 11.38 12.37 12.64
N LEU A 147 10.53 11.37 12.89
CA LEU A 147 9.36 11.03 12.05
C LEU A 147 8.04 11.57 12.62
N ARG A 148 8.10 12.21 13.80
CA ARG A 148 6.95 12.55 14.64
C ARG A 148 5.99 13.61 14.07
N PRO A 149 6.43 14.69 13.37
CA PRO A 149 5.47 15.59 12.76
C PRO A 149 5.10 15.08 11.37
N TYR A 150 4.12 14.16 11.31
CA TYR A 150 3.50 13.82 10.04
C TYR A 150 2.82 15.06 9.45
N ARG A 151 3.09 15.35 8.18
CA ARG A 151 2.51 16.46 7.42
C ARG A 151 1.74 15.88 6.25
N VAL A 152 0.51 16.36 6.01
CA VAL A 152 -0.32 15.92 4.87
C VAL A 152 0.40 16.06 3.52
N ALA A 153 1.33 17.01 3.42
CA ALA A 153 2.20 17.17 2.25
C ALA A 153 3.01 15.90 1.93
N TYR A 154 3.43 15.12 2.93
CA TYR A 154 4.09 13.83 2.73
C TYR A 154 3.14 12.79 2.13
N GLY A 155 1.87 12.82 2.51
CA GLY A 155 0.83 11.99 1.90
C GLY A 155 0.61 12.31 0.43
N PHE A 156 0.47 13.59 0.08
CA PHE A 156 0.38 13.99 -1.33
C PHE A 156 1.64 13.64 -2.12
N ALA A 157 2.83 13.87 -1.54
CA ALA A 157 4.08 13.49 -2.16
C ALA A 157 4.18 11.97 -2.38
N ALA A 158 3.72 11.16 -1.42
CA ALA A 158 3.66 9.71 -1.53
C ALA A 158 2.69 9.24 -2.63
N ILE A 159 1.51 9.84 -2.73
CA ILE A 159 0.56 9.55 -3.82
C ILE A 159 1.19 9.89 -5.17
N ALA A 160 1.78 11.09 -5.30
CA ALA A 160 2.47 11.49 -6.52
C ALA A 160 3.61 10.53 -6.87
N LEU A 161 4.41 10.11 -5.88
CA LEU A 161 5.47 9.13 -6.08
C LEU A 161 4.92 7.80 -6.60
N GLY A 162 3.88 7.25 -5.98
CA GLY A 162 3.25 6.00 -6.41
C GLY A 162 2.66 6.07 -7.82
N LEU A 163 2.04 7.21 -8.18
CA LEU A 163 1.54 7.46 -9.54
C LEU A 163 2.68 7.54 -10.56
N ILE A 164 3.75 8.27 -10.25
CA ILE A 164 4.91 8.44 -11.14
C ILE A 164 5.62 7.12 -11.37
N THR A 165 5.91 6.35 -10.31
CA THR A 165 6.58 5.06 -10.44
C THR A 165 5.72 4.06 -11.19
N ALA A 166 4.40 4.05 -10.96
CA ALA A 166 3.49 3.22 -11.74
C ALA A 166 3.49 3.59 -13.22
N ALA A 167 3.41 4.89 -13.55
CA ALA A 167 3.44 5.36 -14.92
C ALA A 167 4.75 4.97 -15.63
N ILE A 168 5.91 5.14 -14.97
CA ILE A 168 7.21 4.73 -15.52
C ILE A 168 7.22 3.23 -15.86
N VAL A 169 6.69 2.39 -14.97
CA VAL A 169 6.62 0.94 -15.18
C VAL A 169 5.63 0.57 -16.30
N LEU A 170 4.51 1.29 -16.43
CA LEU A 170 3.55 1.08 -17.50
C LEU A 170 4.04 1.56 -18.86
N LEU A 171 4.90 2.58 -18.91
CA LEU A 171 5.48 3.08 -20.17
C LEU A 171 6.41 2.07 -20.86
N VAL A 172 6.93 1.11 -20.11
CA VAL A 172 7.77 0.04 -20.66
C VAL A 172 6.99 -1.26 -20.91
N ARG A 173 5.68 -1.27 -20.68
CA ARG A 173 4.81 -2.43 -20.93
C ARG A 173 4.29 -2.39 -22.37
N ASP A 174 4.45 -3.50 -23.08
CA ASP A 174 3.99 -3.72 -24.46
C ASP A 174 2.49 -4.12 -24.54
#